data_AF-A0A154QYW3-F1
#
_entry.id   AF-A0A154QYW3-F1
#
_cell.length_a   1.000
_cell.length_b   1.000
_cell.length_c   1.000
_cell.angle_alpha   90.00
_cell.angle_beta   90.00
_cell.angle_gamma   90.00
#
_symmetry.space_group_name_H-M   'P 1'
#
loop_
_entity.id
_entity.type
_entity.pdbx_description
1 polymer ?
#
loop_
_entity_poly.entity_id
_entity_poly.type
_entity_poly.pdbx_seq_one_letter_code
_entity_poly.pdbx_strand_id
1 'polypeptide(L)'
;MLAPTAIATEAAQPVTHNFFNELRPLPNDLARYQYLHRLMPQLSVDDQMQARQFLAFADANLGLYRAAVSDFPFTNTAPADLIMPTPSHWRGINAVDAIVGLAANRRIVMVNEAHHDPHTRLLTLALLPRLRALGFTHFAAEALDEKDTGLTRRGYPLTVSGSEYMREPLYGEIVREAIRLGFVIVPYESFDKAQQVRETGQANNLYRRVFVADPAARLFVHAGYAHIDKAPGGLGDDVRPMAMELKRLSGFDPLSIDQIRFRGVDPVR
;
A
#
# COMPACT_ATOMS: atom_id res chain seq x y z
N MET A 1 -11.20 51.71 -44.07
CA MET A 1 -10.64 50.37 -43.80
C MET A 1 -10.24 50.32 -42.34
N LEU A 2 -11.00 49.62 -41.50
CA LEU A 2 -10.67 49.35 -40.11
C LEU A 2 -10.39 47.85 -40.02
N ALA A 3 -9.14 47.49 -39.73
CA ALA A 3 -8.73 46.12 -39.51
C ALA A 3 -9.11 45.70 -38.08
N PRO A 4 -9.62 44.48 -37.86
CA PRO A 4 -9.92 44.00 -36.52
C PRO A 4 -8.62 43.57 -35.83
N THR A 5 -8.40 44.06 -34.62
CA THR A 5 -7.36 43.60 -33.70
C THR A 5 -7.77 42.23 -33.15
N ALA A 6 -7.07 41.18 -33.56
CA ALA A 6 -7.18 39.86 -32.94
C ALA A 6 -6.53 39.91 -31.55
N ILE A 7 -7.32 39.75 -30.50
CA ILE A 7 -6.83 39.49 -29.15
C ILE A 7 -6.41 38.03 -29.13
N ALA A 8 -5.10 37.78 -29.11
CA ALA A 8 -4.57 36.45 -28.84
C ALA A 8 -4.90 36.10 -27.39
N THR A 9 -5.79 35.13 -27.19
CA THR A 9 -5.97 34.47 -25.90
C THR A 9 -4.70 33.70 -25.60
N GLU A 10 -3.93 34.20 -24.64
CA GLU A 10 -2.78 33.53 -24.05
C GLU A 10 -3.24 32.16 -23.53
N ALA A 11 -2.72 31.08 -24.11
CA ALA A 11 -3.02 29.74 -23.64
C ALA A 11 -2.57 29.65 -22.18
N ALA A 12 -3.51 29.40 -21.26
CA ALA A 12 -3.22 29.27 -19.85
C ALA A 12 -2.10 28.24 -19.66
N GLN A 13 -1.07 28.59 -18.90
CA GLN A 13 0.00 27.65 -18.60
C GLN A 13 -0.58 26.42 -17.89
N PRO A 14 -0.07 25.21 -18.19
CA PRO A 14 -0.55 23.98 -17.56
C PRO A 14 -0.37 24.09 -16.05
N VAL A 15 -1.49 24.03 -15.32
CA VAL A 15 -1.48 24.01 -13.86
C VAL A 15 -0.90 22.67 -13.43
N THR A 16 0.23 22.71 -12.72
CA THR A 16 0.82 21.49 -12.13
C THR A 16 0.13 21.21 -10.80
N HIS A 17 -0.57 20.08 -10.70
CA HIS A 17 -1.24 19.69 -9.46
C HIS A 17 -0.30 18.96 -8.50
N ASN A 18 -0.42 19.29 -7.22
CA ASN A 18 0.15 18.53 -6.12
C ASN A 18 -0.97 18.17 -5.14
N PHE A 19 -1.64 17.06 -5.43
CA PHE A 19 -2.80 16.60 -4.66
C PHE A 19 -2.49 16.38 -3.18
N PHE A 20 -1.27 15.98 -2.81
CA PHE A 20 -0.89 15.89 -1.38
C PHE A 20 -1.00 17.26 -0.69
N ASN A 21 -0.50 18.32 -1.31
CA ASN A 21 -0.57 19.67 -0.75
C ASN A 21 -1.98 20.26 -0.81
N GLU A 22 -2.70 20.02 -1.91
CA GLU A 22 -4.06 20.53 -2.13
C GLU A 22 -5.10 19.90 -1.20
N LEU A 23 -4.96 18.62 -0.89
CA LEU A 23 -5.91 17.88 -0.07
C LEU A 23 -5.61 17.94 1.44
N ARG A 24 -4.36 18.19 1.83
CA ARG A 24 -3.94 18.31 3.23
C ARG A 24 -4.72 19.35 4.06
N PRO A 25 -5.04 20.56 3.57
CA PRO A 25 -5.81 21.54 4.35
C PRO A 25 -7.31 21.19 4.45
N LEU A 26 -7.81 20.21 3.71
CA LEU A 26 -9.22 19.86 3.72
C LEU A 26 -9.56 19.08 5.00
N PRO A 27 -10.67 19.45 5.70
CA PRO A 27 -10.90 19.03 7.08
C PRO A 27 -11.29 17.56 7.25
N ASN A 28 -11.86 16.92 6.22
CA ASN A 28 -12.37 15.55 6.27
C ASN A 28 -12.50 14.95 4.86
N ASP A 29 -12.81 13.66 4.80
CA ASP A 29 -12.91 12.91 3.53
C ASP A 29 -14.09 13.36 2.66
N LEU A 30 -15.18 13.89 3.24
CA LEU A 30 -16.26 14.49 2.47
C LEU A 30 -15.81 15.76 1.73
N ALA A 31 -15.02 16.62 2.37
CA ALA A 31 -14.46 17.80 1.73
C ALA A 31 -13.47 17.43 0.60
N ARG A 32 -12.65 16.39 0.81
CA ARG A 32 -11.74 15.84 -0.21
C ARG A 32 -12.50 15.27 -1.39
N TYR A 33 -13.54 14.46 -1.14
CA TYR A 33 -14.45 13.92 -2.15
C TYR A 33 -15.05 15.04 -3.01
N GLN A 34 -15.67 16.05 -2.37
CA GLN A 34 -16.29 17.18 -3.08
C GLN A 34 -15.29 18.01 -3.90
N TYR A 35 -14.09 18.20 -3.36
CA TYR A 35 -13.01 18.90 -4.05
C TYR A 35 -12.58 18.15 -5.32
N LEU A 36 -12.26 16.86 -5.19
CA LEU A 36 -11.80 16.02 -6.29
C LEU A 36 -12.87 15.86 -7.37
N HIS A 37 -14.15 15.67 -7.00
CA HIS A 37 -15.25 15.60 -7.96
C HIS A 37 -15.41 16.88 -8.78
N ARG A 38 -15.27 18.05 -8.14
CA ARG A 38 -15.37 19.34 -8.83
C ARG A 38 -14.19 19.58 -9.77
N LEU A 39 -13.00 19.14 -9.34
CA LEU A 39 -11.76 19.36 -10.08
C LEU A 39 -11.60 18.39 -11.25
N MET A 40 -12.06 17.14 -11.13
CA MET A 40 -11.85 16.05 -12.10
C MET A 40 -12.06 16.43 -13.57
N PRO A 41 -13.17 17.11 -13.97
CA PRO A 41 -13.41 17.45 -15.37
C PRO A 41 -12.43 18.48 -15.95
N GLN A 42 -11.67 19.16 -15.10
CA GLN A 42 -10.73 20.24 -15.44
C GLN A 42 -9.28 19.75 -15.53
N LEU A 43 -9.02 18.52 -15.09
CA LEU A 43 -7.68 17.94 -15.00
C LEU A 43 -7.19 17.40 -16.34
N SER A 44 -5.87 17.43 -16.52
CA SER A 44 -5.19 16.67 -17.57
C SER A 44 -5.40 15.17 -17.37
N VAL A 45 -5.18 14.35 -18.41
CA VAL A 45 -5.32 12.88 -18.31
C VAL A 45 -4.43 12.30 -17.21
N ASP A 46 -3.20 12.79 -17.11
CA ASP A 46 -2.22 12.34 -16.10
C ASP A 46 -2.63 12.77 -14.69
N ASP A 47 -3.15 13.99 -14.53
CA ASP A 47 -3.64 14.46 -13.23
C ASP A 47 -4.92 13.74 -12.82
N GLN A 48 -5.80 13.40 -13.77
CA GLN A 48 -6.98 12.59 -13.48
C GLN A 48 -6.60 11.20 -12.94
N MET A 49 -5.52 10.60 -13.45
CA MET A 49 -5.01 9.32 -12.95
C MET A 49 -4.63 9.42 -11.47
N GLN A 50 -3.93 10.48 -11.06
CA GLN A 50 -3.58 10.70 -9.67
C GLN A 50 -4.80 11.06 -8.82
N ALA A 51 -5.63 12.00 -9.28
CA ALA A 51 -6.84 12.43 -8.59
C ALA A 51 -7.81 11.27 -8.33
N ARG A 52 -7.98 10.34 -9.28
CA ARG A 52 -8.83 9.15 -9.10
C ARG A 52 -8.34 8.22 -7.99
N GLN A 53 -7.03 8.11 -7.78
CA GLN A 53 -6.49 7.35 -6.64
C GLN A 53 -6.89 7.99 -5.31
N PHE A 54 -6.69 9.30 -5.17
CA PHE A 54 -7.10 10.03 -3.96
C PHE A 54 -8.61 10.03 -3.75
N LEU A 55 -9.40 10.07 -4.82
CA LEU A 55 -10.85 9.98 -4.76
C LEU A 55 -11.27 8.61 -4.22
N ALA A 56 -10.69 7.53 -4.75
CA ALA A 56 -10.96 6.18 -4.26
C ALA A 56 -10.61 6.01 -2.76
N PHE A 57 -9.56 6.68 -2.27
CA PHE A 57 -9.25 6.69 -0.83
C PHE A 57 -10.34 7.40 -0.03
N ALA A 58 -10.82 8.55 -0.51
CA ALA A 58 -11.92 9.28 0.13
C ALA A 58 -13.22 8.46 0.11
N ASP A 59 -13.54 7.79 -1.00
CA ASP A 59 -14.69 6.90 -1.13
C ASP A 59 -14.63 5.75 -0.13
N ALA A 60 -13.48 5.10 0.00
CA ALA A 60 -13.27 4.04 0.97
C ALA A 60 -13.49 4.55 2.41
N ASN A 61 -12.94 5.71 2.75
CA ASN A 61 -13.10 6.34 4.07
C ASN A 61 -14.54 6.77 4.36
N LEU A 62 -15.32 7.09 3.33
CA LEU A 62 -16.75 7.43 3.42
C LEU A 62 -17.67 6.21 3.42
N GLY A 63 -17.12 4.98 3.31
CA GLY A 63 -17.89 3.75 3.25
C GLY A 63 -18.47 3.41 1.86
N LEU A 64 -18.05 4.15 0.82
CA LEU A 64 -18.44 3.94 -0.57
C LEU A 64 -17.56 2.88 -1.24
N TYR A 65 -17.40 1.72 -0.60
CA TYR A 65 -16.42 0.70 -1.00
C TYR A 65 -16.54 0.23 -2.45
N ARG A 66 -17.77 0.14 -2.98
CA ARG A 66 -17.96 -0.25 -4.39
C ARG A 66 -17.42 0.79 -5.37
N ALA A 67 -17.62 2.08 -5.08
CA ALA A 67 -17.07 3.17 -5.89
C ALA A 67 -15.54 3.18 -5.78
N ALA A 68 -15.00 3.07 -4.56
CA ALA A 68 -13.55 3.01 -4.33
C ALA A 68 -12.85 1.91 -5.14
N VAL A 69 -13.45 0.73 -5.26
CA VAL A 69 -12.90 -0.38 -6.07
C VAL A 69 -13.13 -0.18 -7.57
N SER A 70 -14.32 0.26 -7.97
CA SER A 70 -14.69 0.45 -9.38
C SER A 70 -13.90 1.57 -10.04
N ASP A 71 -13.68 2.67 -9.33
CA ASP A 71 -13.18 3.92 -9.91
C ASP A 71 -11.66 4.08 -9.72
N PHE A 72 -11.03 3.13 -9.03
CA PHE A 72 -9.58 3.09 -8.91
C PHE A 72 -8.96 2.86 -10.29
N PRO A 73 -7.97 3.67 -10.70
CA PRO A 73 -7.66 3.78 -12.11
C PRO A 73 -6.62 2.75 -12.58
N PHE A 74 -6.21 1.83 -11.70
CA PHE A 74 -5.36 0.70 -12.02
C PHE A 74 -6.11 -0.60 -11.77
N THR A 75 -6.03 -1.51 -12.74
CA THR A 75 -6.54 -2.87 -12.59
C THR A 75 -5.39 -3.82 -12.36
N ASN A 76 -5.54 -4.71 -11.39
CA ASN A 76 -4.56 -5.76 -11.13
C ASN A 76 -5.09 -7.06 -11.74
N THR A 77 -5.00 -7.19 -13.07
CA THR A 77 -5.49 -8.38 -13.77
C THR A 77 -4.51 -9.53 -13.59
N ALA A 78 -5.05 -10.69 -13.23
CA ALA A 78 -4.30 -11.94 -13.31
C ALA A 78 -3.83 -12.18 -14.77
N PRO A 79 -2.68 -12.85 -14.97
CA PRO A 79 -2.24 -13.24 -16.31
C PRO A 79 -3.33 -14.03 -17.05
N ALA A 80 -3.49 -13.78 -18.36
CA ALA A 80 -4.55 -14.40 -19.16
C ALA A 80 -4.41 -15.93 -19.27
N ASP A 81 -3.21 -16.45 -19.12
CA ASP A 81 -2.86 -17.88 -19.13
C ASP A 81 -2.89 -18.53 -17.74
N LEU A 82 -3.28 -17.77 -16.70
CA LEU A 82 -3.36 -18.31 -15.36
C LEU A 82 -4.45 -19.39 -15.27
N ILE A 83 -4.01 -20.60 -14.94
CA ILE A 83 -4.91 -21.71 -14.64
C ILE A 83 -5.42 -21.54 -13.20
N MET A 84 -6.69 -21.17 -13.06
CA MET A 84 -7.33 -21.06 -11.75
C MET A 84 -7.37 -22.43 -11.05
N PRO A 85 -7.14 -22.50 -9.73
CA PRO A 85 -7.23 -23.74 -8.98
C PRO A 85 -8.67 -24.30 -9.05
N THR A 86 -8.79 -25.56 -9.47
CA THR A 86 -10.07 -26.28 -9.48
C THR A 86 -10.24 -27.11 -8.20
N PRO A 87 -11.47 -27.28 -7.69
CA PRO A 87 -11.73 -28.15 -6.54
C PRO A 87 -11.31 -29.62 -6.73
N SER A 88 -11.13 -30.08 -7.98
CA SER A 88 -10.65 -31.42 -8.28
C SER A 88 -9.18 -31.62 -7.92
N HIS A 89 -8.35 -30.58 -8.01
CA HIS A 89 -6.91 -30.65 -7.80
C HIS A 89 -6.45 -29.88 -6.56
N TRP A 90 -7.31 -28.99 -6.04
CA TRP A 90 -7.00 -28.09 -4.94
C TRP A 90 -8.08 -28.14 -3.88
N ARG A 91 -7.67 -27.98 -2.61
CA ARG A 91 -8.58 -27.87 -1.47
C ARG A 91 -8.41 -26.51 -0.81
N GLY A 92 -9.52 -25.78 -0.67
CA GLY A 92 -9.56 -24.56 0.14
C GLY A 92 -9.22 -24.87 1.60
N ILE A 93 -8.34 -24.08 2.19
CA ILE A 93 -7.96 -24.15 3.59
C ILE A 93 -8.05 -22.75 4.20
N ASN A 94 -8.10 -22.67 5.53
CA ASN A 94 -8.07 -21.38 6.21
C ASN A 94 -6.74 -20.66 5.87
N ALA A 95 -6.83 -19.47 5.28
CA ALA A 95 -5.68 -18.72 4.80
C ALA A 95 -4.70 -18.37 5.94
N VAL A 96 -5.22 -17.96 7.10
CA VAL A 96 -4.41 -17.61 8.26
C VAL A 96 -3.61 -18.83 8.73
N ASP A 97 -4.25 -19.99 8.88
CA ASP A 97 -3.55 -21.20 9.32
C ASP A 97 -2.49 -21.68 8.32
N ALA A 98 -2.79 -21.59 7.01
CA ALA A 98 -1.84 -21.91 5.95
C ALA A 98 -0.61 -21.00 6.00
N ILE A 99 -0.82 -19.68 6.09
CA ILE A 99 0.25 -18.69 6.14
C ILE A 99 1.09 -18.87 7.40
N VAL A 100 0.47 -19.11 8.56
CA VAL A 100 1.17 -19.37 9.83
C VAL A 100 2.04 -20.62 9.74
N GLY A 101 1.53 -21.71 9.13
CA GLY A 101 2.31 -22.92 8.88
C GLY A 101 3.53 -22.67 7.99
N LEU A 102 3.37 -21.92 6.90
CA LEU A 102 4.47 -21.53 6.01
C LEU A 102 5.46 -20.58 6.70
N ALA A 103 4.95 -19.66 7.53
CA ALA A 103 5.73 -18.64 8.21
C ALA A 103 6.66 -19.21 9.27
N ALA A 104 6.38 -20.38 9.86
CA ALA A 104 7.18 -20.99 10.91
C ALA A 104 8.67 -21.08 10.56
N ASN A 105 8.99 -21.42 9.31
CA ASN A 105 10.35 -21.58 8.79
C ASN A 105 10.89 -20.34 8.06
N ARG A 106 10.29 -19.17 8.26
CA ARG A 106 10.61 -17.92 7.56
C ARG A 106 11.05 -16.83 8.53
N ARG A 107 12.04 -16.03 8.13
CA ARG A 107 12.46 -14.82 8.85
C ARG A 107 11.65 -13.59 8.44
N ILE A 108 11.11 -13.58 7.23
CA ILE A 108 10.36 -12.45 6.68
C ILE A 108 9.05 -12.97 6.12
N VAL A 109 7.95 -12.34 6.54
CA VAL A 109 6.61 -12.50 5.97
C VAL A 109 6.18 -11.13 5.47
N MET A 110 5.69 -11.07 4.23
CA MET A 110 5.16 -9.85 3.63
C MET A 110 3.75 -10.12 3.12
N VAL A 111 2.83 -9.21 3.42
CA VAL A 111 1.45 -9.26 2.94
C VAL A 111 1.18 -7.95 2.22
N ASN A 112 0.63 -8.03 1.00
CA ASN A 112 0.28 -6.82 0.27
C ASN A 112 -1.14 -6.35 0.58
N GLU A 113 -1.43 -5.09 0.26
CA GLU A 113 -2.74 -4.49 0.31
C GLU A 113 -3.03 -3.67 -0.95
N ALA A 114 -4.31 -3.35 -1.16
CA ALA A 114 -4.73 -2.37 -2.15
C ALA A 114 -5.21 -1.12 -1.41
N HIS A 115 -4.56 0.02 -1.62
CA HIS A 115 -4.81 1.24 -0.85
C HIS A 115 -6.26 1.74 -0.89
N HIS A 116 -7.01 1.39 -1.93
CA HIS A 116 -8.43 1.75 -2.11
C HIS A 116 -9.42 0.69 -1.58
N ASP A 117 -8.94 -0.47 -1.12
CA ASP A 117 -9.79 -1.54 -0.59
C ASP A 117 -9.38 -1.96 0.82
N PRO A 118 -10.01 -1.35 1.84
CA PRO A 118 -9.75 -1.66 3.24
C PRO A 118 -10.00 -3.13 3.60
N HIS A 119 -10.80 -3.87 2.83
CA HIS A 119 -11.01 -5.30 3.06
C HIS A 119 -9.69 -6.08 3.07
N THR A 120 -8.74 -5.70 2.22
CA THR A 120 -7.42 -6.34 2.12
C THR A 120 -6.58 -6.16 3.40
N ARG A 121 -6.95 -5.24 4.30
CA ARG A 121 -6.26 -5.01 5.58
C ARG A 121 -6.64 -6.05 6.65
N LEU A 122 -7.80 -6.70 6.51
CA LEU A 122 -8.30 -7.68 7.48
C LEU A 122 -7.36 -8.88 7.62
N LEU A 123 -6.71 -9.31 6.54
CA LEU A 123 -5.75 -10.42 6.61
C LEU A 123 -4.55 -10.08 7.48
N THR A 124 -4.02 -8.84 7.36
CA THR A 124 -2.92 -8.37 8.22
C THR A 124 -3.35 -8.37 9.69
N LEU A 125 -4.55 -7.87 10.01
CA LEU A 125 -5.10 -7.91 11.37
C LEU A 125 -5.17 -9.33 11.93
N ALA A 126 -5.68 -10.29 11.14
CA ALA A 126 -5.79 -11.67 11.57
C ALA A 126 -4.43 -12.36 11.76
N LEU A 127 -3.40 -11.94 11.02
CA LEU A 127 -2.05 -12.50 11.09
C LEU A 127 -1.22 -11.95 12.26
N LEU A 128 -1.41 -10.70 12.66
CA LEU A 128 -0.63 -10.05 13.73
C LEU A 128 -0.47 -10.91 15.00
N PRO A 129 -1.54 -11.37 15.68
CA PRO A 129 -1.40 -12.16 16.90
C PRO A 129 -0.76 -13.53 16.64
N ARG A 130 -1.02 -14.14 15.48
CA ARG A 130 -0.49 -15.46 15.12
C ARG A 130 1.01 -15.40 14.83
N LEU A 131 1.45 -14.40 14.08
CA LEU A 131 2.88 -14.19 13.79
C LEU A 131 3.63 -13.74 15.04
N ARG A 132 3.02 -12.92 15.91
CA ARG A 132 3.62 -12.59 17.21
C ARG A 132 3.91 -13.85 18.02
N ALA A 133 2.95 -14.76 18.12
CA ALA A 133 3.10 -16.04 18.81
C ALA A 133 4.17 -16.95 18.19
N LEU A 134 4.40 -16.86 16.88
CA LEU A 134 5.50 -17.54 16.18
C LEU A 134 6.88 -16.87 16.36
N GLY A 135 6.98 -15.82 17.17
CA GLY A 135 8.23 -15.14 17.46
C GLY A 135 8.60 -14.03 16.46
N PHE A 136 7.66 -13.56 15.63
CA PHE A 136 7.86 -12.30 14.92
C PHE A 136 7.93 -11.15 15.94
N THR A 137 8.98 -10.33 15.83
CA THR A 137 9.31 -9.28 16.81
C THR A 137 9.16 -7.89 16.21
N HIS A 138 9.29 -7.74 14.90
CA HIS A 138 9.20 -6.46 14.21
C HIS A 138 8.00 -6.45 13.27
N PHE A 139 7.27 -5.34 13.28
CA PHE A 139 6.19 -5.06 12.35
C PHE A 139 6.50 -3.78 11.57
N ALA A 140 6.48 -3.86 10.25
CA ALA A 140 6.73 -2.75 9.35
C ALA A 140 5.51 -2.49 8.47
N ALA A 141 5.15 -1.23 8.29
CA ALA A 141 4.00 -0.83 7.47
C ALA A 141 4.36 0.40 6.62
N GLU A 142 3.99 0.37 5.35
CA GLU A 142 4.36 1.37 4.34
C GLU A 142 4.01 2.80 4.75
N ALA A 143 2.84 2.98 5.34
CA ALA A 143 2.30 4.30 5.61
C ALA A 143 3.03 5.03 6.75
N LEU A 144 3.87 4.36 7.54
CA LEU A 144 4.46 4.94 8.75
C LEU A 144 5.52 6.01 8.43
N ASP A 145 5.40 7.18 9.06
CA ASP A 145 6.41 8.24 9.01
C ASP A 145 7.35 8.13 10.22
N GLU A 146 8.66 8.09 9.96
CA GLU A 146 9.70 8.04 10.99
C GLU A 146 9.76 9.26 11.90
N LYS A 147 9.15 10.38 11.49
CA LYS A 147 9.09 11.61 12.28
C LYS A 147 8.20 11.47 13.53
N ASP A 148 7.24 10.54 13.54
CA ASP A 148 6.43 10.29 14.74
C ASP A 148 7.13 9.34 15.72
N THR A 149 8.09 9.90 16.44
CA THR A 149 8.79 9.20 17.54
C THR A 149 7.90 8.93 18.76
N GLY A 150 6.68 9.46 18.80
CA GLY A 150 5.74 9.29 19.90
C GLY A 150 4.76 8.13 19.71
N LEU A 151 4.68 7.54 18.51
CA LEU A 151 3.66 6.56 18.12
C LEU A 151 3.53 5.40 19.11
N THR A 152 4.60 4.66 19.35
CA THR A 152 4.58 3.47 20.20
C THR A 152 4.25 3.80 21.66
N ARG A 153 4.78 4.91 22.19
CA ARG A 153 4.49 5.35 23.57
C ARG A 153 3.02 5.75 23.73
N ARG A 154 2.46 6.38 22.70
CA ARG A 154 1.07 6.84 22.68
C ARG A 154 0.09 5.69 22.46
N GLY A 155 0.49 4.66 21.72
CA GLY A 155 -0.29 3.46 21.46
C GLY A 155 -1.28 3.59 20.29
N TYR A 156 -1.34 4.73 19.61
CA TYR A 156 -2.25 4.95 18.48
C TYR A 156 -1.70 6.01 17.50
N PRO A 157 -2.02 5.88 16.20
CA PRO A 157 -1.60 6.85 15.19
C PRO A 157 -2.40 8.15 15.23
N LEU A 158 -1.75 9.21 14.79
CA LEU A 158 -2.29 10.54 14.48
C LEU A 158 -2.18 10.78 12.97
N THR A 159 -2.76 11.87 12.49
CA THR A 159 -2.59 12.32 11.10
C THR A 159 -1.12 12.57 10.71
N VAL A 160 -0.25 12.84 11.69
CA VAL A 160 1.19 13.05 11.48
C VAL A 160 2.01 11.75 11.55
N SER A 161 1.39 10.63 11.90
CA SER A 161 2.07 9.33 12.05
C SER A 161 2.36 8.64 10.72
N GLY A 162 1.86 9.19 9.61
CA GLY A 162 1.99 8.52 8.33
C GLY A 162 1.39 9.23 7.13
N SER A 163 1.39 8.50 6.01
CA SER A 163 0.83 8.92 4.72
C SER A 163 -0.70 8.89 4.72
N GLU A 164 -1.27 9.21 3.56
CA GLU A 164 -2.72 9.19 3.28
C GLU A 164 -3.40 7.86 3.61
N TYR A 165 -2.66 6.74 3.54
CA TYR A 165 -3.20 5.41 3.85
C TYR A 165 -3.58 5.24 5.33
N MET A 166 -2.93 6.01 6.22
CA MET A 166 -3.18 6.02 7.66
C MET A 166 -4.54 6.65 8.04
N ARG A 167 -5.16 7.41 7.12
CA ARG A 167 -6.47 8.04 7.36
C ARG A 167 -7.61 7.03 7.49
N GLU A 168 -7.44 5.86 6.90
CA GLU A 168 -8.46 4.82 6.89
C GLU A 168 -8.40 4.00 8.21
N PRO A 169 -9.56 3.78 8.87
CA PRO A 169 -9.60 3.21 10.22
C PRO A 169 -8.92 1.85 10.42
N LEU A 170 -9.01 0.91 9.46
CA LEU A 170 -8.40 -0.41 9.60
C LEU A 170 -6.87 -0.36 9.54
N TYR A 171 -6.26 0.58 8.82
CA TYR A 171 -4.80 0.80 8.93
C TYR A 171 -4.42 1.24 10.34
N GLY A 172 -5.21 2.14 10.93
CA GLY A 172 -5.03 2.56 12.30
C GLY A 172 -5.18 1.40 13.30
N GLU A 173 -6.10 0.47 13.05
CA GLU A 173 -6.25 -0.76 13.83
C GLU A 173 -5.02 -1.66 13.72
N ILE A 174 -4.46 -1.84 12.52
CA ILE A 174 -3.25 -2.64 12.32
C ILE A 174 -2.10 -2.11 13.19
N VAL A 175 -1.90 -0.80 13.20
CA VAL A 175 -0.83 -0.16 13.99
C VAL A 175 -1.10 -0.31 15.49
N ARG A 176 -2.33 -0.05 15.93
CA ARG A 176 -2.73 -0.19 17.35
C ARG A 176 -2.54 -1.62 17.84
N GLU A 177 -2.97 -2.61 17.05
CA GLU A 177 -2.85 -4.02 17.38
C GLU A 177 -1.38 -4.47 17.40
N ALA A 178 -0.57 -4.03 16.45
CA ALA A 178 0.87 -4.31 16.44
C ALA A 178 1.56 -3.77 17.70
N ILE A 179 1.24 -2.54 18.12
CA ILE A 179 1.78 -1.96 19.36
C ILE A 179 1.28 -2.74 20.59
N ARG A 180 -0.02 -3.06 20.65
CA ARG A 180 -0.62 -3.80 21.76
C ARG A 180 0.02 -5.19 21.96
N LEU A 181 0.38 -5.85 20.87
CA LEU A 181 1.06 -7.15 20.86
C LEU A 181 2.57 -7.05 21.17
N GLY A 182 3.11 -5.84 21.31
CA GLY A 182 4.50 -5.60 21.65
C GLY A 182 5.46 -5.83 20.48
N PHE A 183 5.03 -5.56 19.24
CA PHE A 183 5.94 -5.48 18.11
C PHE A 183 6.80 -4.20 18.21
N VAL A 184 8.04 -4.31 17.73
CA VAL A 184 8.84 -3.13 17.37
C VAL A 184 8.29 -2.59 16.04
N ILE A 185 7.76 -1.36 16.07
CA ILE A 185 7.19 -0.70 14.89
C ILE A 185 8.31 -0.10 14.03
N VAL A 186 8.35 -0.46 12.75
CA VAL A 186 9.42 -0.09 11.83
C VAL A 186 8.86 0.71 10.64
N PRO A 187 8.99 2.05 10.62
CA PRO A 187 8.77 2.82 9.41
C PRO A 187 9.86 2.50 8.39
N TYR A 188 9.46 2.28 7.13
CA TYR A 188 10.40 1.87 6.08
C TYR A 188 10.30 2.65 4.78
N GLU A 189 9.30 3.51 4.61
CA GLU A 189 9.07 4.27 3.39
C GLU A 189 10.33 5.05 2.92
N SER A 190 10.47 5.20 1.61
CA SER A 190 11.44 6.05 0.93
C SER A 190 10.71 6.97 -0.04
N PHE A 191 10.88 8.29 0.12
CA PHE A 191 10.12 9.29 -0.64
C PHE A 191 10.75 9.67 -2.00
N ASP A 192 11.59 8.80 -2.57
CA ASP A 192 12.18 9.03 -3.89
C ASP A 192 11.13 8.83 -5.00
N LYS A 193 11.20 9.66 -6.05
CA LYS A 193 10.28 9.61 -7.19
C LYS A 193 10.60 8.47 -8.16
N ALA A 194 11.86 8.06 -8.26
CA ALA A 194 12.26 6.98 -9.14
C ALA A 194 11.94 5.63 -8.48
N GLN A 195 11.08 4.83 -9.11
CA GLN A 195 10.54 3.60 -8.51
C GLN A 195 11.65 2.67 -8.00
N GLN A 196 12.69 2.40 -8.80
CA GLN A 196 13.79 1.54 -8.37
C GLN A 196 14.54 2.09 -7.15
N VAL A 197 14.72 3.41 -7.06
CA VAL A 197 15.39 4.05 -5.90
C VAL A 197 14.52 3.92 -4.66
N ARG A 198 13.20 4.08 -4.82
CA ARG A 198 12.22 3.84 -3.75
C ARG A 198 12.25 2.39 -3.26
N GLU A 199 12.15 1.38 -4.12
CA GLU A 199 12.22 -0.04 -3.73
C GLU A 199 13.53 -0.35 -2.97
N THR A 200 14.65 0.16 -3.48
CA THR A 200 15.97 -0.03 -2.89
C THR A 200 16.07 0.66 -1.53
N GLY A 201 15.53 1.88 -1.41
CA GLY A 201 15.49 2.64 -0.16
C GLY A 201 14.65 1.94 0.91
N GLN A 202 13.46 1.46 0.54
CA GLN A 202 12.57 0.69 1.42
C GLN A 202 13.25 -0.57 1.94
N ALA A 203 13.87 -1.36 1.07
CA ALA A 203 14.60 -2.57 1.45
C ALA A 203 15.80 -2.27 2.36
N ASN A 204 16.55 -1.20 2.09
CA ASN A 204 17.66 -0.76 2.94
C ASN A 204 17.19 -0.33 4.33
N ASN A 205 16.07 0.39 4.41
CA ASN A 205 15.48 0.80 5.69
C ASN A 205 15.09 -0.42 6.52
N LEU A 206 14.39 -1.40 5.93
CA LEU A 206 14.04 -2.65 6.61
C LEU A 206 15.29 -3.40 7.07
N TYR A 207 16.28 -3.57 6.19
CA TYR A 207 17.51 -4.28 6.52
C TYR A 207 18.26 -3.62 7.68
N ARG A 208 18.49 -2.30 7.61
CA ARG A 208 19.24 -1.55 8.63
C ARG A 208 18.53 -1.49 9.97
N ARG A 209 17.21 -1.29 9.97
CA ARG A 209 16.43 -1.09 11.20
C ARG A 209 16.08 -2.40 11.91
N VAL A 210 16.15 -3.53 11.22
CA VAL A 210 15.79 -4.85 11.78
C VAL A 210 17.02 -5.74 11.88
N PHE A 211 17.66 -6.06 10.76
CA PHE A 211 18.61 -7.17 10.68
C PHE A 211 20.05 -6.79 11.00
N VAL A 212 20.44 -5.51 10.92
CA VAL A 212 21.79 -5.08 11.32
C VAL A 212 22.00 -5.21 12.83
N ALA A 213 21.00 -4.81 13.62
CA ALA A 213 21.07 -4.90 15.08
C ALA A 213 20.71 -6.31 15.59
N ASP A 214 19.76 -6.97 14.95
CA ASP A 214 19.33 -8.32 15.31
C ASP A 214 19.20 -9.21 14.05
N PRO A 215 20.30 -9.89 13.65
CA PRO A 215 20.27 -10.82 12.52
C PRO A 215 19.32 -12.01 12.70
N ALA A 216 18.89 -12.29 13.93
CA ALA A 216 17.95 -13.36 14.24
C ALA A 216 16.48 -12.90 14.26
N ALA A 217 16.23 -11.59 14.10
CA ALA A 217 14.90 -11.00 14.11
C ALA A 217 13.97 -11.67 13.10
N ARG A 218 12.67 -11.59 13.40
CA ARG A 218 11.60 -12.05 12.51
C ARG A 218 10.69 -10.88 12.21
N LEU A 219 10.55 -10.58 10.92
CA LEU A 219 9.92 -9.37 10.40
C LEU A 219 8.60 -9.69 9.70
N PHE A 220 7.55 -8.99 10.11
CA PHE A 220 6.28 -8.96 9.38
C PHE A 220 6.11 -7.60 8.69
N VAL A 221 5.89 -7.60 7.37
CA VAL A 221 5.74 -6.40 6.54
C VAL A 221 4.33 -6.33 5.95
N HIS A 222 3.71 -5.17 6.07
CA HIS A 222 2.48 -4.80 5.37
C HIS A 222 2.79 -3.71 4.34
N ALA A 223 2.56 -4.01 3.06
CA ALA A 223 2.98 -3.15 1.94
C ALA A 223 1.88 -3.02 0.87
N GLY A 224 1.92 -1.97 0.07
CA GLY A 224 1.08 -1.79 -1.09
C GLY A 224 1.51 -2.68 -2.25
N TYR A 225 0.52 -3.26 -2.93
CA TYR A 225 0.68 -3.87 -4.24
C TYR A 225 1.90 -4.78 -4.41
N ALA A 226 2.72 -4.50 -5.43
CA ALA A 226 3.77 -5.36 -5.93
C ALA A 226 5.11 -5.14 -5.23
N HIS A 227 5.20 -4.33 -4.17
CA HIS A 227 6.42 -4.19 -3.35
C HIS A 227 6.92 -5.53 -2.80
N ILE A 228 5.99 -6.46 -2.59
CA ILE A 228 6.29 -7.79 -2.04
C ILE A 228 6.70 -8.81 -3.11
N ASP A 229 6.65 -8.44 -4.40
CA ASP A 229 6.85 -9.39 -5.49
C ASP A 229 8.28 -9.94 -5.52
N LYS A 230 8.40 -11.22 -5.87
CA LYS A 230 9.69 -11.93 -5.93
C LYS A 230 10.30 -11.95 -7.33
N ALA A 231 9.70 -11.21 -8.26
CA ALA A 231 10.15 -11.03 -9.63
C ALA A 231 9.69 -9.64 -10.14
N PRO A 232 10.34 -9.06 -11.16
CA PRO A 232 9.85 -7.88 -11.87
C PRO A 232 8.49 -8.09 -12.55
N GLY A 233 7.89 -6.99 -13.02
CA GLY A 233 6.63 -6.98 -13.78
C GLY A 233 5.53 -6.18 -13.08
N GLY A 234 5.23 -6.47 -11.81
CA GLY A 234 4.16 -5.79 -11.06
C GLY A 234 4.39 -4.28 -10.82
N LEU A 235 5.64 -3.84 -10.87
CA LEU A 235 6.05 -2.42 -10.79
C LEU A 235 6.71 -1.94 -12.10
N GLY A 236 6.57 -2.70 -13.19
CA GLY A 236 7.34 -2.55 -14.43
C GLY A 236 8.48 -3.57 -14.55
N ASP A 237 8.86 -3.87 -15.79
CA ASP A 237 9.82 -4.94 -16.12
C ASP A 237 11.25 -4.64 -15.66
N ASP A 238 11.62 -3.35 -15.59
CA ASP A 238 12.95 -2.89 -15.18
C ASP A 238 13.06 -2.60 -13.67
N VAL A 239 11.98 -2.81 -12.91
CA VAL A 239 11.94 -2.55 -11.46
C VAL A 239 12.09 -3.85 -10.70
N ARG A 240 13.09 -3.89 -9.82
CA ARG A 240 13.26 -4.94 -8.81
C ARG A 240 12.48 -4.54 -7.55
N PRO A 241 11.40 -5.26 -7.19
CA PRO A 241 10.61 -4.94 -6.01
C PRO A 241 11.41 -5.01 -4.70
N MET A 242 10.91 -4.31 -3.69
CA MET A 242 11.48 -4.25 -2.34
C MET A 242 11.76 -5.65 -1.78
N ALA A 243 10.91 -6.65 -1.99
CA ALA A 243 11.14 -8.02 -1.52
C ALA A 243 12.39 -8.67 -2.16
N MET A 244 12.66 -8.41 -3.44
CA MET A 244 13.87 -8.90 -4.11
C MET A 244 15.12 -8.23 -3.54
N GLU A 245 15.09 -6.92 -3.35
CA GLU A 245 16.23 -6.18 -2.76
C GLU A 245 16.47 -6.59 -1.30
N LEU A 246 15.41 -6.78 -0.50
CA LEU A 246 15.54 -7.20 0.89
C LEU A 246 16.09 -8.64 0.99
N LYS A 247 15.68 -9.54 0.08
CA LYS A 247 16.29 -10.87 -0.04
C LYS A 247 17.78 -10.78 -0.33
N ARG A 248 18.20 -9.92 -1.26
CA ARG A 248 19.60 -9.71 -1.61
C ARG A 248 20.42 -9.18 -0.43
N LEU A 249 19.86 -8.25 0.35
CA LEU A 249 20.53 -7.63 1.51
C LEU A 249 20.61 -8.57 2.72
N SER A 250 19.51 -9.27 3.03
CA SER A 250 19.40 -10.09 4.25
C SER A 250 19.82 -11.55 4.07
N GLY A 251 19.82 -12.06 2.83
CA GLY A 251 19.99 -13.49 2.53
C GLY A 251 18.75 -14.34 2.86
N PHE A 252 17.70 -13.77 3.45
CA PHE A 252 16.48 -14.50 3.78
C PHE A 252 15.48 -14.48 2.63
N ASP A 253 14.90 -15.64 2.31
CA ASP A 253 13.86 -15.75 1.30
C ASP A 253 12.48 -15.38 1.89
N PRO A 254 11.88 -14.23 1.52
CA PRO A 254 10.61 -13.79 2.08
C PRO A 254 9.46 -14.71 1.67
N LEU A 255 8.52 -14.91 2.59
CA LEU A 255 7.18 -15.41 2.27
C LEU A 255 6.31 -14.21 1.87
N SER A 256 6.05 -14.08 0.58
CA SER A 256 5.18 -13.03 0.02
C SER A 256 3.77 -13.57 -0.18
N ILE A 257 2.79 -12.93 0.44
CA ILE A 257 1.37 -13.27 0.36
C ILE A 257 0.65 -12.19 -0.44
N ASP A 258 0.27 -12.54 -1.67
CA ASP A 258 -0.53 -11.69 -2.54
C ASP A 258 -2.02 -11.97 -2.34
N GLN A 259 -2.77 -10.98 -1.91
CA GLN A 259 -4.23 -11.03 -1.74
C GLN A 259 -4.99 -10.11 -2.70
N ILE A 260 -4.28 -9.42 -3.61
CA ILE A 260 -4.89 -8.39 -4.46
C ILE A 260 -5.01 -8.82 -5.92
N ARG A 261 -4.16 -9.72 -6.41
CA ARG A 261 -4.14 -10.15 -7.83
C ARG A 261 -5.36 -10.96 -8.26
N PHE A 262 -6.07 -11.58 -7.31
CA PHE A 262 -7.28 -12.38 -7.58
C PHE A 262 -8.59 -11.69 -7.19
N ARG A 263 -8.53 -10.38 -6.91
CA ARG A 263 -9.73 -9.60 -6.60
C ARG A 263 -10.59 -9.47 -7.86
N GLY A 264 -11.89 -9.78 -7.74
CA GLY A 264 -12.82 -9.69 -8.86
C GLY A 264 -12.81 -10.88 -9.81
N VAL A 265 -12.04 -11.95 -9.53
CA VAL A 265 -12.24 -13.23 -10.22
C VAL A 265 -13.44 -13.92 -9.57
N ASP A 266 -14.64 -13.57 -10.01
CA ASP A 266 -15.82 -14.38 -9.70
C ASP A 266 -15.62 -15.75 -10.35
N PRO A 267 -15.68 -16.87 -9.61
CA PRO A 267 -15.82 -18.16 -10.26
C PRO A 267 -17.07 -18.08 -11.15
N VAL A 268 -16.96 -18.56 -12.38
CA VAL A 268 -18.14 -18.77 -13.25
C VAL A 268 -19.14 -19.56 -12.41
N ARG A 269 -20.24 -18.91 -12.03
CA ARG A 269 -21.32 -19.55 -11.26
C ARG A 269 -22.11 -20.49 -12.16
#